data_AF-A0A841D598-F1
#
_entry.id   AF-A0A841D598-F1
#
_cell.length_a   1.000
_cell.length_b   1.000
_cell.length_c   1.000
_cell.angle_alpha   90.00
_cell.angle_beta   90.00
_cell.angle_gamma   90.00
#
_symmetry.space_group_name_H-M   'P 1'
#
loop_
_entity.id
_entity.type
_entity.pdbx_description
1 polymer ?
#
loop_
_entity_poly.entity_id
_entity_poly.type
_entity_poly.pdbx_seq_one_letter_code
_entity_poly.pdbx_strand_id
1 'polypeptide(L)'
;MAGQLTHQAVSHALKGIVARVLQIPESTITDDARITDLSLVESIKLLRIAGRIERTFGIEFDNEVLFRTGTLSEVADEIYRLCVQEREKVA
;
A
#
# COMPACT_ATOMS: atom_id res chain seq x y z
N MET A 1 -5.13 -9.89 -20.53
CA MET A 1 -4.17 -8.81 -20.23
C MET A 1 -3.29 -9.32 -19.10
N ALA A 2 -2.03 -9.64 -19.40
CA ALA A 2 -1.15 -10.35 -18.48
C ALA A 2 -0.86 -9.50 -17.25
N GLY A 3 -1.20 -10.04 -16.08
CA GLY A 3 -0.90 -9.46 -14.78
C GLY A 3 0.59 -9.53 -14.47
N GLN A 4 1.36 -8.59 -15.01
CA GLN A 4 2.67 -8.29 -14.47
C GLN A 4 2.45 -7.47 -13.20
N LEU A 5 2.72 -8.08 -12.05
CA LEU A 5 3.04 -7.36 -10.83
C LEU A 5 4.17 -6.39 -11.20
N THR A 6 3.81 -5.13 -11.37
CA THR A 6 4.73 -4.01 -11.63
C THR A 6 4.56 -3.03 -10.48
N HIS A 7 5.61 -2.29 -10.17
CA HIS A 7 5.56 -1.25 -9.16
C HIS A 7 4.38 -0.28 -9.38
N GLN A 8 4.11 0.07 -10.65
CA GLN A 8 2.97 0.91 -11.04
C GLN A 8 1.60 0.27 -10.74
N ALA A 9 1.45 -1.05 -10.90
CA ALA A 9 0.21 -1.73 -10.55
C ALA A 9 -0.02 -1.75 -9.04
N VAL A 10 1.04 -1.94 -8.26
CA VAL A 10 0.99 -1.92 -6.79
C VAL A 10 0.65 -0.51 -6.29
N SER A 11 1.32 0.53 -6.81
CA SER A 11 1.03 1.91 -6.41
C SER A 11 -0.39 2.34 -6.77
N HIS A 12 -0.89 1.95 -7.95
CA HIS A 12 -2.26 2.23 -8.36
C HIS A 12 -3.29 1.53 -7.46
N ALA A 13 -3.08 0.26 -7.13
CA ALA A 13 -3.95 -0.47 -6.20
C ALA A 13 -3.89 0.13 -4.79
N LEU A 14 -2.71 0.52 -4.32
CA LEU A 14 -2.51 1.18 -3.03
C LEU A 14 -3.23 2.53 -2.98
N LYS A 15 -3.09 3.37 -4.02
CA LYS A 15 -3.85 4.63 -4.16
C LYS A 15 -5.35 4.40 -4.05
N GLY A 16 -5.89 3.41 -4.77
CA GLY A 16 -7.31 3.07 -4.70
C GLY A 16 -7.76 2.62 -3.32
N ILE A 17 -6.93 1.86 -2.59
CA ILE A 17 -7.22 1.45 -1.20
C ILE A 17 -7.23 2.67 -0.28
N VAL A 18 -6.18 3.50 -0.34
CA VAL A 18 -6.01 4.68 0.51
C VAL A 18 -7.12 5.71 0.23
N ALA A 19 -7.40 6.02 -1.03
CA ALA A 19 -8.50 6.90 -1.44
C ALA A 19 -9.85 6.43 -0.88
N ARG A 20 -10.12 5.12 -0.96
CA ARG A 20 -11.38 4.56 -0.48
C ARG A 20 -11.47 4.54 1.04
N VAL A 21 -10.36 4.37 1.76
CA VAL A 21 -10.34 4.41 3.23
C VAL A 21 -10.42 5.85 3.77
N LEU A 22 -9.74 6.78 3.11
CA LEU A 22 -9.75 8.20 3.46
C LEU A 22 -10.95 8.97 2.92
N GLN A 23 -11.70 8.35 2.00
CA GLN A 23 -12.80 8.98 1.27
C GLN A 23 -12.38 10.27 0.55
N ILE A 24 -11.16 10.28 0.01
CA ILE A 24 -10.63 11.40 -0.79
C ILE A 24 -10.40 10.95 -2.24
N PRO A 25 -10.41 11.89 -3.20
CA PRO A 25 -10.06 11.58 -4.59
C PRO A 25 -8.63 11.05 -4.70
N GLU A 26 -8.41 10.08 -5.59
CA GLU A 26 -7.06 9.59 -5.94
C GLU A 26 -6.17 10.72 -6.49
N SER A 27 -6.76 11.73 -7.15
CA SER A 27 -6.05 12.91 -7.67
C SER A 27 -5.42 13.78 -6.58
N THR A 28 -5.86 13.64 -5.33
CA THR A 28 -5.29 14.33 -4.17
C THR A 28 -4.15 13.54 -3.51
N ILE A 29 -3.95 12.29 -3.92
CA ILE A 29 -2.92 11.41 -3.38
C ILE A 29 -1.72 11.41 -4.32
N THR A 30 -0.66 12.08 -3.90
CA THR A 30 0.65 12.03 -4.56
C THR A 30 1.42 10.79 -4.12
N ASP A 31 2.28 10.27 -5.00
CA ASP A 31 3.14 9.11 -4.69
C ASP A 31 4.16 9.45 -3.58
N ASP A 32 4.63 10.69 -3.54
CA ASP A 32 5.50 11.22 -2.47
C ASP A 32 4.74 11.66 -1.21
N ALA A 33 3.41 11.59 -1.22
CA ALA A 33 2.62 11.98 -0.06
C ALA A 33 2.86 10.99 1.08
N ARG A 34 3.11 11.54 2.27
CA ARG A 34 3.24 10.72 3.47
C ARG A 34 1.86 10.25 3.95
N ILE A 35 1.67 8.95 4.13
CA ILE A 35 0.41 8.39 4.64
C ILE A 35 0.12 8.94 6.03
N THR A 36 1.15 9.16 6.85
CA THR A 36 1.03 9.79 8.17
C THR A 36 0.75 11.29 8.13
N ASP A 37 1.06 11.96 7.02
CA ASP A 37 0.89 13.40 6.83
C ASP A 37 -0.48 13.75 6.21
N LEU A 38 -1.13 12.76 5.58
CA LEU A 38 -2.54 12.85 5.20
C LEU A 38 -3.35 13.11 6.48
N SER A 39 -3.80 14.35 6.67
CA SER A 39 -4.45 14.85 7.91
C SER A 39 -5.69 14.08 8.35
N LEU A 40 -6.16 13.14 7.53
CA LEU A 40 -7.32 12.28 7.74
C LEU A 40 -6.96 10.87 8.23
N VAL A 41 -5.66 10.51 8.31
CA VAL A 41 -5.19 9.18 8.69
C VAL A 41 -5.06 9.09 10.21
N GLU A 42 -6.14 8.63 10.84
CA GLU A 42 -6.11 8.19 12.24
C GLU A 42 -5.46 6.80 12.32
N SER A 43 -4.81 6.43 13.44
CA SER A 43 -4.12 5.14 13.61
C SER A 43 -5.01 3.93 13.25
N ILE A 44 -6.32 4.02 13.46
CA ILE A 44 -7.31 2.98 13.10
C ILE A 44 -7.44 2.81 11.57
N LYS A 45 -7.32 3.91 10.80
CA LYS A 45 -7.39 3.86 9.34
C LYS A 45 -6.14 3.25 8.73
N LEU A 46 -4.95 3.45 9.31
CA LEU A 46 -3.72 2.76 8.91
C LEU A 46 -3.86 1.24 9.01
N LEU A 47 -4.30 0.75 10.18
CA LEU A 47 -4.58 -0.68 10.38
C LEU A 47 -5.59 -1.22 9.36
N ARG A 48 -6.62 -0.43 9.03
CA ARG A 48 -7.60 -0.80 8.01
C ARG A 48 -7.02 -0.84 6.60
N ILE A 49 -6.11 0.08 6.26
CA ILE A 49 -5.38 0.10 4.99
C ILE A 49 -4.49 -1.14 4.90
N ALA A 50 -3.67 -1.38 5.93
CA ALA A 50 -2.77 -2.53 6.01
C ALA A 50 -3.52 -3.86 5.85
N GLY A 51 -4.56 -4.09 6.65
CA GLY A 51 -5.36 -5.32 6.53
C GLY A 51 -6.09 -5.45 5.19
N ARG A 52 -6.31 -4.34 4.47
CA ARG A 52 -6.83 -4.38 3.08
C ARG A 52 -5.75 -4.78 2.10
N ILE A 53 -4.54 -4.25 2.26
CA ILE A 53 -3.37 -4.56 1.44
C ILE A 53 -3.04 -6.05 1.56
N GLU A 54 -2.88 -6.55 2.78
CA GLU A 54 -2.61 -7.97 3.05
C GLU A 54 -3.62 -8.89 2.36
N ARG A 55 -4.92 -8.57 2.47
CA ARG A 55 -5.99 -9.34 1.82
C ARG A 55 -6.01 -9.20 0.30
N THR A 56 -5.60 -8.06 -0.24
CA THR A 56 -5.63 -7.80 -1.69
C THR A 56 -4.47 -8.47 -2.39
N PHE A 57 -3.29 -8.42 -1.77
CA PHE A 57 -2.05 -8.95 -2.34
C PHE A 57 -1.72 -10.36 -1.84
N GLY A 58 -2.38 -10.84 -0.77
CA GLY A 58 -2.13 -12.14 -0.18
C GLY A 58 -0.75 -12.24 0.49
N ILE A 59 -0.25 -11.13 1.04
CA ILE A 59 1.05 -11.05 1.70
C ILE A 59 0.88 -10.73 3.19
N GLU A 60 1.86 -11.11 4.02
CA GLU A 60 2.00 -10.56 5.37
C GLU A 60 2.72 -9.22 5.28
N PHE A 61 2.04 -8.15 5.69
CA PHE A 61 2.57 -6.80 5.59
C PHE A 61 2.68 -6.20 6.99
N ASP A 62 3.90 -5.87 7.40
CA ASP A 62 4.11 -5.31 8.73
C ASP A 62 3.52 -3.89 8.83
N ASN A 63 2.51 -3.74 9.68
CA ASN A 63 1.90 -2.45 9.98
C ASN A 63 2.94 -1.40 10.42
N GLU A 64 4.01 -1.82 11.09
CA GLU A 64 5.09 -0.95 11.53
C GLU A 64 5.77 -0.26 10.35
N VAL A 65 5.81 -0.88 9.16
CA VAL A 65 6.31 -0.26 7.93
C VAL A 65 5.42 0.91 7.51
N LEU A 66 4.10 0.87 7.69
CA LEU A 66 3.25 2.05 7.41
C LEU A 66 3.44 3.17 8.42
N PHE A 67 3.83 2.84 9.65
CA PHE A 67 4.13 3.84 10.70
C PHE A 67 5.53 4.45 10.52
N ARG A 68 6.50 3.65 10.09
CA ARG A 68 7.92 4.01 9.97
C ARG A 68 8.25 4.59 8.60
N THR A 69 7.69 4.00 7.56
CA THR A 69 7.92 4.35 6.16
C THR A 69 6.79 5.28 5.72
N GLY A 70 7.19 6.49 5.35
CA GLY A 70 6.27 7.60 5.34
C GLY A 70 5.43 7.64 4.08
N THR A 71 6.03 7.36 2.92
CA THR A 71 5.43 7.71 1.62
C THR A 71 4.70 6.56 0.95
N LEU A 72 3.72 6.92 0.10
CA LEU A 72 2.96 5.95 -0.66
C LEU A 72 3.85 5.12 -1.60
N SER A 73 4.85 5.76 -2.23
CA SER A 73 5.87 5.11 -3.07
C SER A 73 6.65 4.05 -2.30
N GLU A 74 7.21 4.40 -1.13
CA GLU A 74 8.03 3.46 -0.36
C GLU A 74 7.21 2.24 0.10
N VAL A 75 5.94 2.47 0.46
CA VAL A 75 5.03 1.38 0.84
C VAL A 75 4.72 0.49 -0.37
N ALA A 76 4.50 1.07 -1.55
CA ALA A 76 4.29 0.31 -2.78
C ALA A 76 5.53 -0.51 -3.16
N ASP A 77 6.74 0.05 -3.00
CA ASP A 77 8.00 -0.65 -3.20
C ASP A 77 8.19 -1.83 -2.23
N GLU A 78 7.83 -1.65 -0.95
CA GLU A 78 7.91 -2.73 0.04
C GLU A 78 6.92 -3.85 -0.26
N ILE A 79 5.66 -3.51 -0.58
CA ILE A 79 4.64 -4.49 -1.00
C ILE A 79 5.11 -5.25 -2.25
N TYR A 80 5.68 -4.54 -3.22
CA TYR A 80 6.22 -5.17 -4.42
C TYR A 80 7.34 -6.16 -4.09
N ARG A 81 8.29 -5.77 -3.23
CA ARG A 81 9.37 -6.66 -2.75
C ARG A 81 8.83 -7.89 -2.04
N LEU A 82 7.88 -7.72 -1.11
CA LEU A 82 7.24 -8.83 -0.39
C LEU A 82 6.50 -9.79 -1.34
N CYS A 83 5.79 -9.26 -2.33
CA CYS A 83 5.05 -10.08 -3.29
C CYS A 83 5.98 -10.90 -4.21
N VAL A 84 7.15 -10.35 -4.55
CA VAL A 84 8.20 -11.09 -5.27
C VAL A 84 8.81 -12.18 -4.39
N GLN A 85 9.14 -11.87 -3.13
CA GLN A 85 9.74 -12.84 -2.19
C GLN A 85 8.80 -13.99 -1.84
N GLU A 86 7.51 -13.72 -1.61
CA GLU A 86 6.53 -14.76 -1.31
C GLU A 86 6.32 -15.70 -2.51
N ARG A 87 6.48 -15.21 -3.74
CA ARG A 87 6.49 -16.07 -4.93
C ARG A 87 7.71 -16.98 -5.00
N GLU A 88 8.88 -16.53 -4.52
CA GLU A 88 10.09 -17.36 -4.48
C GLU A 88 10.03 -18.44 -3.39
N LYS A 89 9.36 -18.20 -2.26
CA LYS A 89 9.22 -19.21 -1.20
C LYS A 89 8.28 -20.37 -1.55
N VAL A 90 7.37 -20.17 -2.50
CA VAL A 90 6.38 -21.16 -2.93
C VAL A 90 6.85 -21.97 -4.15
N ALA A 91 8.01 -21.63 -4.74
CA ALA A 91 8.65 -22.33 -5.85
C ALA A 91 9.71 -23.34 -5.36
#